data_AF-A0A348YNT3-F1
#
_entry.id   AF-A0A348YNT3-F1
#
_cell.length_a   1.000
_cell.length_b   1.000
_cell.length_c   1.000
_cell.angle_alpha   90.00
_cell.angle_beta   90.00
_cell.angle_gamma   90.00
#
_symmetry.space_group_name_H-M   'P 1'
#
loop_
_entity.id
_entity.type
_entity.pdbx_description
1 polymer ?
#
loop_
_entity_poly.entity_id
_entity_poly.type
_entity_poly.pdbx_seq_one_letter_code
_entity_poly.pdbx_strand_id
1 'polypeptide(L)'
;SDVRELALIDFQDMVYGPVTYDLASILFDCYINLDAALIDSLSKKAYDLYKKAGLLSTVAYEDFLRSLTLTSLQRHVKVLGIFVRLYLRDHKSGYLKDLPRVLAYTLKEAGSFKELTGFVEFLKKYVEGHLPCVQ
;
A
#
# COMPACT_ATOMS: atom_id res chain seq x y z
N SER A 1 32.52 -8.16 13.81
CA SER A 1 31.07 -8.36 13.67
C SER A 1 30.48 -7.03 13.29
N ASP A 2 30.25 -6.80 12.00
CA ASP A 2 29.63 -5.56 11.53
C ASP A 2 28.15 -5.57 11.91
N VAL A 3 27.82 -4.95 13.04
CA VAL A 3 26.43 -4.65 13.39
C VAL A 3 25.97 -3.59 12.40
N ARG A 4 25.13 -4.01 11.45
CA ARG A 4 24.42 -3.06 10.59
C ARG A 4 23.32 -2.41 11.41
N GLU A 5 23.53 -1.17 11.80
CA GLU A 5 22.51 -0.38 12.48
C GLU A 5 21.48 0.13 11.47
N LEU A 6 20.20 0.02 11.82
CA LEU A 6 19.09 0.53 11.03
C LEU A 6 18.70 1.91 11.58
N ALA A 7 18.71 2.92 10.74
CA ALA A 7 18.27 4.27 11.08
C ALA A 7 16.96 4.61 10.34
N LEU A 8 16.06 5.30 11.04
CA LEU A 8 14.83 5.88 10.47
C LEU A 8 15.06 7.38 10.20
N ILE A 9 14.73 7.83 9.00
CA ILE A 9 14.84 9.23 8.57
C ILE A 9 13.51 9.70 7.98
N ASP A 10 13.39 10.99 7.63
CA ASP A 10 12.22 11.57 6.94
C ASP A 10 10.91 11.56 7.74
N PHE A 11 10.99 11.74 9.07
CA PHE A 11 9.85 11.71 9.99
C PHE A 11 9.22 13.08 10.29
N GLN A 12 9.73 14.17 9.69
CA GLN A 12 9.25 15.53 9.97
C GLN A 12 7.78 15.77 9.54
N ASP A 13 7.28 14.99 8.59
CA ASP A 13 5.90 15.08 8.08
C ASP A 13 5.00 13.95 8.62
N MET A 14 5.37 13.30 9.73
CA MET A 14 4.56 12.26 10.35
C MET A 14 3.20 12.80 10.80
N VAL A 15 2.15 12.02 10.54
CA VAL A 15 0.76 12.34 10.88
C VAL A 15 0.08 11.14 11.54
N TYR A 16 -1.04 11.40 12.22
CA TYR A 16 -1.89 10.33 12.71
C TYR A 16 -2.56 9.58 11.55
N GLY A 17 -2.52 8.25 11.62
CA GLY A 17 -3.14 7.36 10.64
C GLY A 17 -3.49 6.01 11.26
N PRO A 18 -3.98 5.05 10.46
CA PRO A 18 -4.21 3.69 10.91
C PRO A 18 -2.94 3.07 11.51
N VAL A 19 -3.08 2.26 12.57
CA VAL A 19 -1.94 1.55 13.19
C VAL A 19 -1.17 0.66 12.19
N THR A 20 -1.84 0.26 11.11
CA THR A 20 -1.30 -0.55 10.01
C THR A 20 -0.59 0.26 8.93
N TYR A 21 -0.55 1.60 9.00
CA TYR A 21 -0.08 2.45 7.91
C TYR A 21 1.40 2.26 7.58
N ASP A 22 2.25 2.31 8.60
CA ASP A 22 3.69 2.13 8.42
C ASP A 22 4.01 0.71 7.96
N LEU A 23 3.33 -0.29 8.53
CA LEU A 23 3.48 -1.68 8.08
C LEU A 23 3.04 -1.87 6.63
N ALA A 24 1.92 -1.27 6.23
CA ALA A 24 1.44 -1.31 4.85
C ALA A 24 2.46 -0.68 3.90
N SER A 25 3.11 0.41 4.32
CA SER A 25 4.16 1.06 3.54
C SER A 25 5.40 0.19 3.32
N ILE A 26 5.69 -0.71 4.26
CA ILE A 26 6.86 -1.61 4.20
C ILE A 26 6.53 -2.87 3.39
N LEU A 27 5.36 -3.48 3.61
CA LEU A 27 5.01 -4.78 3.02
C LEU A 27 4.46 -4.70 1.60
N PHE A 28 3.77 -3.61 1.27
CA PHE A 28 3.10 -3.42 -0.01
C PHE A 28 3.68 -2.21 -0.74
N ASP A 29 5.00 -2.07 -0.70
CA ASP A 29 5.69 -0.99 -1.39
C ASP A 29 5.48 -1.10 -2.91
N CYS A 30 5.15 0.03 -3.56
CA CYS A 30 4.85 0.06 -4.99
C CYS A 30 6.06 -0.22 -5.90
N TYR A 31 7.28 -0.10 -5.40
CA TYR A 31 8.52 -0.31 -6.14
C TYR A 31 9.07 -1.73 -6.03
N ILE A 32 8.75 -2.46 -4.95
CA ILE A 32 9.29 -3.80 -4.67
C ILE A 32 8.16 -4.81 -4.52
N ASN A 33 8.22 -5.89 -5.30
CA ASN A 33 7.31 -7.02 -5.14
C ASN A 33 7.91 -8.04 -4.18
N LEU A 34 7.39 -8.11 -2.95
CA LEU A 34 7.78 -9.13 -1.98
C LEU A 34 7.08 -10.46 -2.26
N ASP A 35 7.72 -11.57 -1.88
CA ASP A 35 7.12 -12.89 -1.94
C ASP A 35 5.91 -13.01 -1.00
N ALA A 36 4.87 -13.72 -1.43
CA ALA A 36 3.63 -13.84 -0.67
C ALA A 36 3.86 -14.53 0.69
N ALA A 37 4.73 -15.55 0.77
CA ALA A 37 5.02 -16.23 2.03
C ALA A 37 5.78 -15.30 2.99
N LEU A 38 6.62 -14.39 2.46
CA LEU A 38 7.28 -13.37 3.26
C LEU A 38 6.28 -12.34 3.79
N ILE A 39 5.35 -11.87 2.96
CA ILE A 39 4.27 -10.95 3.40
C ILE A 39 3.44 -11.58 4.52
N ASP A 40 3.04 -12.84 4.37
CA ASP A 40 2.26 -13.56 5.39
C ASP A 40 3.05 -13.71 6.70
N SER A 41 4.32 -14.12 6.61
CA SER A 41 5.21 -14.28 7.77
C SER A 41 5.39 -12.96 8.52
N LEU A 42 5.67 -11.87 7.80
CA LEU A 42 5.87 -10.55 8.38
C LEU A 42 4.58 -9.96 8.95
N SER A 43 3.44 -10.18 8.29
CA SER A 43 2.11 -9.75 8.78
C SER A 43 1.79 -10.40 10.12
N LYS A 44 2.03 -11.71 10.24
CA LYS A 44 1.83 -12.44 11.49
C LYS A 44 2.78 -11.97 12.59
N LYS A 45 4.06 -11.80 12.26
CA LYS A 45 5.05 -11.26 13.20
C LYS A 45 4.68 -9.86 13.70
N ALA A 46 4.23 -8.99 12.80
CA ALA A 46 3.81 -7.63 13.16
C ALA A 46 2.57 -7.64 14.05
N TYR A 47 1.57 -8.48 13.75
CA TYR A 47 0.41 -8.67 14.62
C TYR A 47 0.81 -9.07 16.05
N ASP A 48 1.70 -10.06 16.19
CA ASP A 48 2.17 -10.50 17.51
C ASP A 48 2.90 -9.38 18.26
N LEU A 49 3.73 -8.60 17.56
CA LEU A 49 4.44 -7.45 18.12
C LEU A 49 3.47 -6.34 18.56
N TYR A 50 2.50 -5.99 17.72
CA TYR A 50 1.54 -4.93 18.01
C TYR A 50 0.59 -5.33 19.15
N LYS A 51 0.19 -6.59 19.20
CA LYS A 51 -0.59 -7.14 20.32
C LYS A 51 0.20 -7.10 21.63
N LYS A 52 1.47 -7.51 21.60
CA LYS A 52 2.36 -7.43 22.77
C LYS A 52 2.59 -5.98 23.23
N ALA A 53 2.62 -5.03 22.30
CA ALA A 53 2.74 -3.60 22.59
C ALA A 53 1.42 -2.95 23.06
N GLY A 54 0.32 -3.70 23.15
CA GLY A 54 -0.98 -3.19 23.58
C GLY A 54 -1.72 -2.35 22.52
N LEU A 55 -1.24 -2.35 21.27
CA LEU A 55 -1.83 -1.56 20.18
C LEU A 55 -3.08 -2.20 19.58
N LEU A 56 -3.28 -3.51 19.79
CA LEU A 56 -4.33 -4.30 19.13
C LEU A 56 -5.39 -4.87 20.09
N SER A 57 -5.63 -4.24 21.24
CA SER A 57 -6.68 -4.56 22.23
C SER A 57 -7.31 -5.96 22.07
N THR A 58 -8.55 -6.05 21.56
CA THR A 58 -9.29 -7.29 21.25
C THR A 58 -9.38 -7.59 19.76
N VAL A 59 -8.52 -6.97 18.94
CA VAL A 59 -8.54 -7.13 17.48
C VAL A 59 -8.06 -8.54 17.12
N ALA A 60 -8.88 -9.28 16.39
CA ALA A 60 -8.51 -10.59 15.86
C ALA A 60 -7.50 -10.47 14.72
N TYR A 61 -6.77 -11.54 14.42
CA TYR A 61 -5.73 -11.50 13.38
C TYR A 61 -6.32 -11.20 12.00
N GLU A 62 -7.52 -11.72 11.74
CA GLU A 62 -8.26 -11.59 10.49
C GLU A 62 -8.69 -10.14 10.27
N ASP A 63 -9.14 -9.46 11.33
CA ASP A 63 -9.52 -8.05 11.30
C ASP A 63 -8.29 -7.13 11.14
N PHE A 64 -7.17 -7.51 11.76
CA PHE A 64 -5.89 -6.84 11.55
C PHE A 64 -5.43 -6.96 10.09
N LEU A 65 -5.46 -8.16 9.52
CA LEU A 65 -5.07 -8.40 8.13
C LEU A 65 -6.00 -7.65 7.16
N ARG A 66 -7.30 -7.67 7.43
CA ARG A 66 -8.28 -6.86 6.68
C ARG A 66 -7.94 -5.37 6.73
N SER A 67 -7.65 -4.84 7.91
CA SER A 67 -7.29 -3.43 8.11
C SER A 67 -5.98 -3.08 7.40
N LEU A 68 -5.00 -3.99 7.45
CA LEU A 68 -3.71 -3.86 6.76
C LEU A 68 -3.89 -3.77 5.25
N THR A 69 -4.65 -4.69 4.65
CA THR A 69 -4.93 -4.69 3.21
C THR A 69 -5.73 -3.46 2.77
N LEU A 70 -6.74 -3.03 3.55
CA LEU A 70 -7.49 -1.81 3.25
C LEU A 70 -6.62 -0.54 3.35
N THR A 71 -5.67 -0.52 4.28
CA THR A 71 -4.71 0.58 4.41
C THR A 71 -3.76 0.62 3.20
N SER A 72 -3.28 -0.55 2.76
CA SER A 72 -2.49 -0.66 1.54
C SER A 72 -3.26 -0.17 0.32
N LEU A 73 -4.51 -0.61 0.16
CA LEU A 73 -5.39 -0.17 -0.92
C LEU A 73 -5.57 1.35 -0.94
N GLN A 74 -5.84 1.96 0.22
CA GLN A 74 -5.96 3.41 0.34
C GLN A 74 -4.68 4.13 -0.10
N ARG A 75 -3.52 3.58 0.26
CA ARG A 75 -2.21 4.12 -0.14
C ARG A 75 -2.00 4.02 -1.65
N HIS A 76 -2.29 2.88 -2.26
CA HIS A 76 -2.14 2.72 -3.71
C HIS A 76 -3.05 3.67 -4.50
N VAL A 77 -4.31 3.84 -4.07
CA VAL A 77 -5.22 4.84 -4.66
C VAL A 77 -4.64 6.25 -4.55
N LYS A 78 -4.07 6.61 -3.39
CA LYS A 78 -3.39 7.90 -3.20
C LYS A 78 -2.18 8.05 -4.12
N VAL A 79 -1.37 7.01 -4.29
CA VAL A 79 -0.19 7.00 -5.17
C VAL A 79 -0.58 7.20 -6.63
N LEU A 80 -1.63 6.52 -7.13
CA LEU A 80 -2.16 6.75 -8.48
C LEU A 80 -2.44 8.23 -8.74
N GLY A 81 -3.14 8.89 -7.80
CA GLY A 81 -3.44 10.31 -7.90
C GLY A 81 -2.19 11.20 -7.81
N ILE A 82 -1.24 10.87 -6.93
CA ILE A 82 0.01 11.62 -6.78
C ILE A 82 0.84 11.56 -8.07
N PHE A 83 0.99 10.40 -8.69
CA PHE A 83 1.78 10.24 -9.91
C PHE A 83 1.19 11.03 -11.08
N VAL A 84 -0.13 10.97 -11.26
CA VAL A 84 -0.82 11.77 -12.28
C VAL A 84 -0.67 13.27 -11.99
N ARG A 85 -0.81 13.70 -10.72
CA ARG A 85 -0.62 15.11 -10.34
C ARG A 85 0.81 15.61 -10.60
N LEU A 86 1.82 14.82 -10.25
CA LEU A 86 3.23 15.14 -10.51
C LEU A 86 3.52 15.29 -12.00
N TYR A 87 2.89 14.47 -12.84
CA TYR A 87 2.98 14.62 -14.29
C TYR A 87 2.30 15.90 -14.79
N LEU A 88 1.03 16.13 -14.43
CA LEU A 88 0.25 17.26 -14.95
C LEU A 88 0.75 18.62 -14.46
N ARG A 89 1.18 18.72 -13.19
CA ARG A 89 1.59 19.99 -12.57
C ARG A 89 3.08 20.25 -12.68
N ASP A 90 3.90 19.21 -12.44
CA ASP A 90 5.35 19.35 -12.27
C ASP A 90 6.13 18.79 -13.49
N HIS A 91 5.42 18.33 -14.54
CA HIS A 91 5.98 17.73 -15.75
C HIS A 91 6.92 16.53 -15.50
N LYS A 92 6.77 15.84 -14.36
CA LYS A 92 7.57 14.67 -14.00
C LYS A 92 6.98 13.39 -14.59
N SER A 93 7.21 13.16 -15.89
CA SER A 93 6.72 11.97 -16.62
C SER A 93 7.29 10.64 -16.11
N GLY A 94 8.41 10.67 -15.39
CA GLY A 94 9.10 9.46 -14.90
C GLY A 94 8.25 8.54 -14.03
N TYR A 95 7.19 9.03 -13.38
CA TYR A 95 6.28 8.24 -12.54
C TYR A 95 5.16 7.53 -13.32
N LEU A 96 4.92 7.93 -14.57
CA LEU A 96 3.85 7.33 -15.39
C LEU A 96 4.09 5.84 -15.66
N LYS A 97 5.36 5.43 -15.75
CA LYS A 97 5.76 4.03 -15.95
C LYS A 97 5.35 3.12 -14.80
N ASP A 98 5.14 3.67 -13.61
CA ASP A 98 4.80 2.90 -12.40
C ASP A 98 3.26 2.79 -12.22
N LEU A 99 2.47 3.61 -12.92
CA LEU A 99 0.99 3.60 -12.83
C LEU A 99 0.36 2.23 -13.12
N PRO A 100 0.75 1.48 -14.18
CA PRO A 100 0.15 0.17 -14.45
C PRO A 100 0.37 -0.82 -13.30
N ARG A 101 1.55 -0.76 -12.66
CA ARG A 101 1.87 -1.63 -11.52
C ARG A 101 1.04 -1.26 -10.30
N VAL A 102 0.98 0.02 -9.95
CA VAL A 102 0.17 0.50 -8.81
C VAL A 102 -1.31 0.18 -9.03
N LEU A 103 -1.81 0.30 -10.26
CA LEU A 103 -3.18 -0.05 -10.59
C LEU A 103 -3.42 -1.56 -10.44
N ALA A 104 -2.49 -2.40 -10.89
CA ALA A 104 -2.61 -3.85 -10.72
C ALA A 104 -2.67 -4.25 -9.23
N TYR A 105 -1.86 -3.63 -8.37
CA TYR A 105 -1.97 -3.83 -6.91
C TYR A 105 -3.32 -3.37 -6.36
N THR A 106 -3.77 -2.17 -6.75
CA THR A 106 -5.08 -1.62 -6.36
C THR A 106 -6.21 -2.59 -6.72
N LEU A 107 -6.22 -3.14 -7.94
CA LEU A 107 -7.22 -4.09 -8.41
C LEU A 107 -7.16 -5.42 -7.65
N LYS A 108 -5.95 -5.93 -7.38
CA LYS A 108 -5.75 -7.17 -6.61
C LYS A 108 -6.28 -7.04 -5.17
N GLU A 109 -5.94 -5.94 -4.50
CA GLU A 109 -6.34 -5.68 -3.12
C GLU A 109 -7.85 -5.44 -3.03
N ALA A 110 -8.39 -4.56 -3.88
CA ALA A 110 -9.83 -4.30 -3.93
C ALA A 110 -10.63 -5.56 -4.30
N GLY A 111 -10.12 -6.40 -5.20
CA GLY A 111 -10.75 -7.68 -5.58
C GLY A 111 -10.81 -8.71 -4.45
N SER A 112 -10.08 -8.50 -3.35
CA SER A 112 -10.17 -9.35 -2.15
C SER A 112 -11.41 -9.07 -1.29
N PHE A 113 -12.16 -8.01 -1.61
CA PHE A 113 -13.30 -7.53 -0.85
C PHE A 113 -14.57 -7.49 -1.70
N LYS A 114 -15.59 -8.27 -1.33
CA LYS A 114 -16.85 -8.35 -2.09
C LYS A 114 -17.56 -6.99 -2.14
N GLU A 115 -17.52 -6.26 -1.05
CA GLU A 115 -18.07 -4.92 -0.89
C GLU A 115 -17.40 -3.86 -1.79
N LEU A 116 -16.23 -4.15 -2.36
CA LEU A 116 -15.50 -3.27 -3.29
C LEU A 116 -15.68 -3.65 -4.76
N THR A 117 -16.58 -4.59 -5.09
CA THR A 117 -16.81 -5.02 -6.48
C THR A 117 -17.11 -3.84 -7.42
N GLY A 118 -18.00 -2.92 -7.03
CA GLY A 118 -18.31 -1.74 -7.84
C GLY A 118 -17.12 -0.79 -8.03
N PHE A 119 -16.20 -0.72 -7.06
CA PHE A 119 -14.97 0.05 -7.19
C PHE A 119 -14.00 -0.60 -8.18
N VAL A 120 -13.86 -1.94 -8.15
CA VAL A 120 -13.06 -2.69 -9.12
C VAL A 120 -13.60 -2.48 -10.54
N GLU A 121 -14.91 -2.60 -10.73
CA GLU A 121 -15.56 -2.37 -12.02
C GLU A 121 -15.33 -0.95 -12.53
N PHE A 122 -15.42 0.05 -11.65
CA PHE A 122 -15.11 1.44 -11.96
C PHE A 122 -13.66 1.59 -12.46
N LEU A 123 -12.68 1.05 -11.73
CA LEU A 123 -11.26 1.15 -12.11
C LEU A 123 -10.97 0.46 -13.45
N LYS A 124 -11.53 -0.73 -13.69
CA LYS A 124 -11.36 -1.43 -14.97
C LYS A 124 -11.96 -0.65 -16.13
N LYS A 125 -13.17 -0.10 -15.93
CA LYS A 125 -13.89 0.63 -16.98
C LYS A 125 -13.23 1.96 -17.33
N TYR A 126 -12.78 2.73 -16.34
CA TYR A 126 -12.38 4.12 -16.55
C TYR A 126 -10.88 4.39 -16.38
N VAL A 127 -10.09 3.45 -15.84
CA VAL A 127 -8.66 3.68 -15.55
C VAL A 127 -7.74 2.72 -16.32
N GLU A 128 -7.99 1.41 -16.29
CA GLU A 128 -7.06 0.38 -16.84
C GLU A 128 -6.66 0.61 -18.31
N GLY A 129 -7.60 1.05 -19.16
CA GLY A 129 -7.34 1.40 -20.56
C GLY A 129 -7.03 2.88 -20.84
N HIS A 130 -7.01 3.73 -19.81
CA HIS A 130 -6.90 5.19 -19.94
C HIS A 130 -5.69 5.76 -19.17
N LEU A 131 -4.74 4.91 -18.75
CA LEU A 131 -3.53 5.38 -18.09
C LEU A 131 -2.68 6.22 -19.05
N PRO A 132 -2.17 7.38 -18.62
CA PRO A 132 -1.28 8.20 -19.43
C PRO A 132 0.03 7.45 -19.72
N CYS A 133 0.34 7.29 -21.00
CA CYS A 133 1.59 6.70 -21.48
C CYS A 133 2.65 7.79 -21.66
N VAL A 134 3.91 7.46 -21.37
CA VAL A 134 5.05 8.28 -21.81
C VAL A 134 5.17 8.09 -23.33
N GLN A 135 4.98 9.16 -24.11
CA GLN A 135 5.29 9.17 -25.55
C GLN A 135 6.80 9.22 -25.77
#